data_AF-A0A4R4ZHD4-F1
#
_entry.id   AF-A0A4R4ZHD4-F1
#
_cell.length_a   1.000
_cell.length_b   1.000
_cell.length_c   1.000
_cell.angle_alpha   90.00
_cell.angle_beta   90.00
_cell.angle_gamma   90.00
#
_symmetry.space_group_name_H-M   'P 1'
#
loop_
_entity.id
_entity.type
_entity.pdbx_description
1 polymer ?
#
loop_
_entity_poly.entity_id
_entity_poly.type
_entity_poly.pdbx_seq_one_letter_code
_entity_poly.pdbx_strand_id
1 'polypeptide(L)'
;MSDEAAERMPQEPEVPAVPPPDPTGDPRVDAAVARLGELGGRPVSEHVEVFEDVHQRLQELLASAGQDEQPQQPQSQQARPAFPDA
;
A
#
# COMPACT_ATOMS: atom_id res chain seq x y z
N MET A 1 33.63 -38.66 29.53
CA MET A 1 32.54 -37.67 29.47
C MET A 1 33.14 -36.36 28.96
N SER A 2 33.30 -36.21 27.65
CA SER A 2 33.80 -34.96 27.04
C SER A 2 33.41 -34.96 25.56
N ASP A 3 32.23 -34.43 25.24
CA ASP A 3 31.94 -33.76 23.96
C ASP A 3 30.59 -33.02 24.12
N GLU A 4 30.63 -31.87 24.79
CA GLU A 4 29.49 -30.94 24.84
C GLU A 4 30.04 -29.54 24.59
N ALA A 5 30.38 -29.24 23.34
CA ALA A 5 30.69 -27.86 22.92
C ALA A 5 30.61 -27.66 21.40
N ALA A 6 29.89 -28.51 20.66
CA ALA A 6 29.49 -28.15 19.31
C ALA A 6 28.44 -27.03 19.43
N GLU A 7 28.94 -25.81 19.33
CA GLU A 7 28.22 -24.54 19.27
C GLU A 7 26.81 -24.73 18.71
N ARG A 8 25.79 -24.68 19.59
CA ARG A 8 24.45 -24.30 19.15
C ARG A 8 24.58 -22.89 18.62
N MET A 9 24.73 -22.78 17.30
CA MET A 9 24.47 -21.55 16.57
C MET A 9 23.18 -20.95 17.14
N PRO A 10 23.13 -19.66 17.46
CA PRO A 10 21.87 -19.05 17.89
C PRO A 10 20.87 -19.31 16.76
N GLN A 11 19.91 -20.19 17.03
CA GLN A 11 18.78 -20.42 16.14
C GLN A 11 18.07 -19.07 16.10
N GLU A 12 18.21 -18.32 15.01
CA GLU A 12 17.36 -17.16 14.78
C GLU A 12 15.91 -17.62 15.00
N PRO A 13 15.12 -16.91 15.81
CA PRO A 13 13.76 -17.32 16.07
C PRO A 13 13.07 -17.48 14.72
N GLU A 14 12.66 -18.71 14.41
CA GLU A 14 11.96 -19.08 13.19
C GLU A 14 10.57 -18.44 13.29
N VAL A 15 10.48 -17.17 12.88
CA VAL A 15 9.23 -16.44 12.83
C VAL A 15 8.31 -17.19 11.87
N PRO A 16 7.13 -17.65 12.30
CA PRO A 16 6.25 -18.39 11.42
C PRO A 16 5.91 -17.49 10.22
N ALA A 17 6.18 -18.00 9.02
CA ALA A 17 5.88 -17.31 7.78
C ALA A 17 4.38 -17.02 7.73
N VAL A 18 4.01 -15.74 7.75
CA VAL A 18 2.63 -15.32 7.58
C VAL A 18 2.23 -15.62 6.13
N PRO A 19 1.13 -16.33 5.88
CA PRO A 19 0.67 -16.58 4.52
C PRO A 19 0.39 -15.25 3.80
N PRO A 20 0.61 -15.17 2.49
CA PRO A 20 0.30 -13.96 1.73
C PRO A 20 -1.20 -13.62 1.87
N PRO A 21 -1.56 -12.33 1.83
CA PRO A 21 -2.95 -11.91 1.89
C PRO A 21 -3.74 -12.44 0.69
N ASP A 22 -5.04 -12.68 0.90
CA ASP A 22 -5.96 -13.03 -0.19
C ASP A 22 -6.01 -11.88 -1.22
N PRO A 23 -6.16 -12.19 -2.53
CA PRO A 23 -6.25 -11.19 -3.56
C PRO A 23 -7.49 -10.31 -3.38
N THR A 24 -7.32 -9.01 -3.59
CA THR A 24 -8.36 -7.99 -3.41
C THR A 24 -9.33 -7.90 -4.57
N GLY A 25 -8.94 -8.45 -5.74
CA GLY A 25 -9.71 -8.40 -6.98
C GLY A 25 -9.41 -7.18 -7.86
N ASP A 26 -8.66 -6.19 -7.37
CA ASP A 26 -8.06 -5.16 -8.22
C ASP A 26 -6.58 -5.53 -8.50
N PRO A 27 -6.22 -5.84 -9.76
CA PRO A 27 -4.85 -6.26 -10.09
C PRO A 27 -3.80 -5.19 -9.78
N ARG A 28 -4.18 -3.91 -9.70
CA ARG A 28 -3.27 -2.80 -9.35
C ARG A 28 -2.98 -2.80 -7.85
N VAL A 29 -3.98 -3.08 -7.03
CA VAL A 29 -3.84 -3.22 -5.57
C VAL A 29 -3.04 -4.47 -5.26
N ASP A 30 -3.36 -5.60 -5.90
CA ASP A 30 -2.66 -6.86 -5.71
C ASP A 30 -1.18 -6.76 -6.08
N ALA A 31 -0.85 -6.05 -7.17
CA ALA A 31 0.53 -5.78 -7.55
C ALA A 31 1.28 -4.91 -6.53
N ALA A 32 0.62 -3.89 -5.95
CA ALA A 32 1.21 -3.06 -4.91
C ALA A 32 1.48 -3.86 -3.63
N VAL A 33 0.55 -4.71 -3.22
CA VAL A 33 0.68 -5.55 -2.01
C VAL A 33 1.73 -6.65 -2.19
N ALA A 34 1.83 -7.25 -3.37
CA ALA A 34 2.83 -8.28 -3.68
C ALA A 34 4.28 -7.79 -3.44
N ARG A 35 4.54 -6.50 -3.61
CA ARG A 35 5.86 -5.88 -3.39
C ARG A 35 6.34 -5.99 -1.93
N LEU A 36 5.42 -6.08 -0.96
CA LEU A 36 5.78 -6.30 0.44
C LEU A 36 6.46 -7.66 0.67
N GLY A 37 6.25 -8.64 -0.22
CA GLY A 37 6.94 -9.93 -0.17
C GLY A 37 8.45 -9.82 -0.39
N GLU A 38 8.94 -8.76 -1.02
CA GLU A 38 10.36 -8.53 -1.27
C GLU A 38 11.14 -8.16 0.01
N LEU A 39 10.45 -7.68 1.05
CA LEU A 39 11.05 -7.17 2.29
C LEU A 39 11.89 -8.22 3.02
N GLY A 40 11.47 -9.48 3.00
CA GLY A 40 12.15 -10.57 3.71
C GLY A 40 13.59 -10.81 3.25
N GLY A 41 13.93 -10.41 2.02
CA GLY A 41 15.29 -10.50 1.46
C GLY A 41 16.11 -9.21 1.54
N ARG A 42 15.53 -8.11 2.05
CA ARG A 42 16.18 -6.78 2.05
C ARG A 42 16.61 -6.35 3.46
N PRO A 43 17.68 -5.54 3.58
CA PRO A 43 18.01 -4.87 4.82
C PRO A 43 16.85 -4.03 5.36
N VAL A 44 16.68 -4.00 6.68
CA VAL A 44 15.60 -3.23 7.35
C VAL A 44 15.65 -1.74 6.99
N SER A 45 16.85 -1.19 6.76
CA SER A 45 17.02 0.21 6.30
C SER A 45 16.34 0.48 4.96
N GLU A 46 16.18 -0.54 4.12
CA GLU A 46 15.54 -0.43 2.81
C GLU A 46 14.03 -0.67 2.86
N HIS A 47 13.51 -1.18 4.00
CA HIS A 47 12.08 -1.48 4.15
C HIS A 47 11.22 -0.22 4.06
N VAL A 48 11.71 0.89 4.61
CA VAL A 48 11.00 2.19 4.59
C VAL A 48 10.69 2.61 3.16
N GLU A 49 11.66 2.51 2.24
CA GLU A 49 11.47 2.89 0.84
C GLU A 49 10.39 2.03 0.15
N VAL A 50 10.32 0.74 0.48
CA VAL A 50 9.27 -0.14 -0.05
C VAL A 50 7.92 0.24 0.51
N PHE A 51 7.81 0.46 1.82
CA PHE A 51 6.56 0.86 2.45
C PHE A 51 6.02 2.18 1.89
N GLU A 52 6.88 3.18 1.72
CA GLU A 52 6.49 4.47 1.15
C GLU A 52 5.97 4.35 -0.28
N ASP A 53 6.66 3.62 -1.16
CA ASP A 53 6.17 3.43 -2.55
C ASP A 53 4.86 2.62 -2.59
N VAL A 54 4.69 1.60 -1.74
CA VAL A 54 3.42 0.87 -1.66
C VAL A 54 2.30 1.80 -1.18
N HIS A 55 2.53 2.58 -0.14
CA HIS A 55 1.54 3.55 0.35
C HIS A 55 1.19 4.60 -0.70
N GLN A 56 2.19 5.18 -1.38
CA GLN A 56 1.98 6.17 -2.43
C GLN A 56 1.13 5.62 -3.57
N ARG A 57 1.43 4.41 -4.05
CA ARG A 57 0.64 3.74 -5.11
C ARG A 57 -0.79 3.49 -4.68
N LEU A 58 -1.00 2.96 -3.48
CA LEU A 58 -2.35 2.70 -2.97
C LEU A 58 -3.14 4.01 -2.82
N GLN A 59 -2.49 5.08 -2.34
CA GLN A 59 -3.11 6.39 -2.23
C GLN A 59 -3.50 6.97 -3.59
N GLU A 60 -2.63 6.84 -4.61
CA GLU A 60 -2.93 7.26 -5.98
C GLU A 60 -4.11 6.49 -6.58
N LEU A 61 -4.14 5.17 -6.38
CA LEU A 61 -5.25 4.32 -6.84
C LEU A 61 -6.57 4.74 -6.19
N LEU A 62 -6.59 4.95 -4.87
CA LEU A 62 -7.76 5.42 -4.14
C LEU A 62 -8.20 6.82 -4.58
N ALA A 63 -7.26 7.73 -4.81
CA ALA A 63 -7.55 9.07 -5.31
C ALA A 63 -8.18 9.03 -6.71
N SER A 64 -7.69 8.14 -7.59
CA SER A 64 -8.26 7.98 -8.94
C SER A 64 -9.68 7.42 -8.92
N ALA A 65 -9.95 6.42 -8.09
CA ALA A 65 -11.28 5.81 -7.97
C ALA A 65 -12.36 6.82 -7.51
N GLY A 66 -12.02 7.73 -6.58
CA GLY A 66 -12.94 8.77 -6.12
C GLY A 66 -13.22 9.88 -7.15
N GLN A 67 -12.37 10.06 -8.16
CA GLN A 67 -12.61 11.05 -9.23
C GLN A 67 -13.62 10.53 -10.27
N ASP A 68 -13.63 9.23 -10.53
CA ASP A 68 -14.62 8.60 -11.42
C ASP A 68 -16.05 8.68 -10.84
N GLU A 69 -16.17 8.72 -9.51
CA GLU A 69 -17.44 8.85 -8.79
C GLU A 69 -17.94 10.29 -8.62
N GLN A 70 -17.15 11.31 -8.96
CA GLN A 70 -17.66 12.69 -8.95
C GLN A 70 -18.49 12.91 -10.21
N PRO A 71 -19.86 12.91 -10.15
CA PRO A 71 -20.63 13.44 -11.24
C PRO A 71 -20.15 14.87 -11.45
N GLN A 72 -19.69 15.16 -12.67
CA GLN A 72 -19.43 16.50 -13.15
C GLN A 72 -20.66 17.34 -12.82
N GLN A 73 -20.66 18.01 -11.66
CA GLN A 73 -21.78 18.87 -11.32
C GLN A 73 -21.78 19.93 -12.41
N PRO A 74 -22.85 20.01 -13.24
CA PRO A 74 -22.90 21.02 -14.27
C PRO A 74 -22.68 22.34 -13.56
N GLN A 75 -21.83 23.16 -14.17
CA GLN A 75 -21.35 24.44 -13.67
C GLN A 75 -22.49 25.49 -13.68
N SER A 76 -23.73 25.07 -13.45
CA SER A 76 -24.98 25.82 -13.50
C SER A 76 -25.13 26.83 -12.36
N GLN A 77 -24.10 27.04 -11.55
CA GLN A 77 -24.12 28.04 -10.47
C GLN A 77 -23.28 29.30 -10.77
N GLN A 78 -22.68 29.43 -11.96
CA GLN A 78 -22.06 30.69 -12.40
C GLN A 78 -22.97 31.63 -13.19
N ALA A 79 -24.27 31.31 -13.34
CA ALA A 79 -25.25 32.33 -13.63
C ALA A 79 -25.68 32.98 -12.31
N ARG A 80 -24.86 33.91 -11.78
CA ARG A 80 -25.41 34.95 -10.91
C ARG A 80 -26.60 35.55 -11.67
N PRO A 81 -27.81 35.57 -11.12
CA PRO A 81 -28.89 36.30 -11.77
C PRO A 81 -28.38 37.74 -11.95
N ALA A 82 -28.28 38.18 -13.20
CA ALA A 82 -28.35 39.59 -13.49
C ALA A 82 -29.67 40.04 -12.87
N PHE A 83 -29.62 40.84 -11.82
CA PHE A 83 -30.81 41.52 -11.31
C PHE A 83 -31.10 42.68 -12.28
N PRO A 84 -32.19 42.67 -13.08
CA PRO A 84 -32.84 43.88 -13.51
C PRO A 84 -33.97 44.26 -12.53
N ASP A 85 -34.34 45.53 -12.57
CA ASP A 85 -35.43 46.23 -11.87
C ASP A 85 -35.18 46.75 -10.45
N ALA A 86 -34.75 48.01 -10.37
CA ALA A 86 -35.56 49.12 -9.83
C ALA A 86 -35.06 50.48 -10.36
#